data_AF-A0A495BIX0-F1
#
_entry.id   AF-A0A495BIX0-F1
#
_cell.length_a   1.000
_cell.length_b   1.000
_cell.length_c   1.000
_cell.angle_alpha   90.00
_cell.angle_beta   90.00
_cell.angle_gamma   90.00
#
_symmetry.space_group_name_H-M   'P 1'
#
loop_
_entity.id
_entity.type
_entity.pdbx_description
1 polymer ?
#
loop_
_entity_poly.entity_id
_entity_poly.type
_entity_poly.pdbx_seq_one_letter_code
_entity_poly.pdbx_strand_id
1 'polypeptide(L)'
;MRTYKLVMITRTVLLASLLTACSSTPYLDSRFGEAVNMAKAQQTINPEASQDMDPVTGIDGKAAKEGMDRYHESFKTPPSTANILTIDVLGGGK
;
A
#
# COMPACT_ATOMS: atom_id res chain seq x y z
N MET A 1 13.20 -13.39 60.14
CA MET A 1 13.36 -14.58 59.27
C MET A 1 12.32 -14.69 58.16
N ARG A 2 11.09 -14.23 58.40
CA ARG A 2 9.97 -14.34 57.47
C ARG A 2 10.04 -13.39 56.26
N THR A 3 10.54 -12.16 56.45
CA THR A 3 10.66 -11.14 55.39
C THR A 3 11.77 -11.47 54.38
N TYR A 4 12.90 -12.01 54.83
CA TYR A 4 14.03 -12.37 53.95
C TYR A 4 13.66 -13.57 53.05
N LYS A 5 12.93 -14.55 53.58
CA LYS A 5 12.39 -15.67 52.79
C LYS A 5 11.43 -15.18 51.71
N LEU A 6 10.56 -14.21 52.02
CA LEU A 6 9.61 -13.65 51.06
C LEU A 6 10.29 -12.86 49.93
N VAL A 7 11.34 -12.09 50.25
CA VAL A 7 12.16 -11.35 49.28
C VAL A 7 12.99 -12.30 48.41
N MET A 8 13.49 -13.40 48.98
CA MET A 8 14.24 -14.40 48.24
C MET A 8 13.35 -15.14 47.23
N ILE A 9 12.13 -15.53 47.63
CA ILE A 9 11.16 -16.20 46.75
C ILE A 9 10.73 -15.30 45.59
N THR A 10 10.41 -14.03 45.86
CA THR A 10 10.01 -13.08 44.80
C THR A 10 11.12 -12.85 43.77
N ARG A 11 12.38 -12.79 44.21
CA ARG A 11 13.53 -12.70 43.29
C ARG A 11 13.70 -13.95 42.43
N THR A 12 13.55 -15.15 42.99
CA THR A 12 13.67 -16.40 42.23
C THR A 12 12.56 -16.55 41.20
N VAL A 13 11.32 -16.19 41.54
CA VAL A 13 10.19 -16.21 40.60
C VAL A 13 10.41 -15.21 39.46
N LEU A 14 10.86 -14.00 39.77
CA LEU A 14 11.17 -12.98 38.76
C LEU A 14 12.27 -13.44 37.80
N LEU A 15 13.32 -14.07 38.32
CA LEU A 15 14.42 -14.60 37.50
C LEU A 15 13.94 -15.77 36.62
N ALA A 16 13.07 -16.64 37.14
CA ALA A 16 12.50 -17.76 36.38
C ALA A 16 11.58 -17.30 35.24
N SER A 17 10.82 -16.22 35.42
CA SER A 17 9.97 -15.65 34.36
C SER A 17 10.77 -15.05 33.19
N LEU A 18 12.04 -14.65 33.41
CA LEU A 18 12.90 -14.14 32.34
C LEU A 18 13.49 -15.25 31.46
N LEU A 19 13.52 -16.50 31.95
CA LEU A 19 14.06 -17.64 31.20
C LEU A 19 13.08 -18.24 30.17
N THR A 20 11.81 -17.83 30.16
CA THR A 20 10.81 -18.35 29.21
C THR A 20 11.04 -17.85 27.77
N ALA A 21 11.97 -16.92 27.55
CA ALA A 21 12.30 -16.37 26.24
C ALA A 21 13.07 -17.34 25.32
N CYS A 22 13.63 -18.44 25.86
CA CYS A 22 14.43 -19.41 25.09
C CYS A 22 13.70 -20.75 24.88
N SER A 23 12.37 -20.73 24.85
CA SER A 23 11.53 -21.92 24.60
C SER A 23 11.16 -22.03 23.13
N SER A 24 11.00 -23.25 22.61
CA SER A 24 10.48 -23.50 21.25
C SER A 24 9.15 -22.75 21.06
N THR A 25 8.96 -22.13 19.89
CA THR A 25 7.79 -21.28 19.60
C THR A 25 6.85 -21.92 18.57
N PRO A 26 6.34 -23.15 18.78
CA PRO A 26 5.61 -23.90 17.75
C PRO A 26 4.37 -23.17 17.22
N TYR A 27 3.68 -22.40 18.06
CA TYR A 27 2.54 -21.59 17.63
C TYR A 27 2.96 -20.43 16.70
N LEU A 28 4.03 -19.71 17.04
CA LEU A 28 4.54 -18.62 16.20
C LEU A 28 5.12 -19.16 14.89
N ASP A 29 5.90 -20.24 14.98
CA ASP A 29 6.57 -20.86 13.83
C ASP A 29 5.54 -21.38 12.83
N SER A 30 4.45 -21.99 13.32
CA SER A 30 3.37 -22.50 12.46
C SER A 30 2.59 -21.41 11.72
N ARG A 31 2.58 -20.17 12.26
CA ARG A 31 1.81 -19.03 11.72
C ARG A 31 2.71 -17.94 11.11
N PHE A 32 4.00 -18.20 11.03
CA PHE A 32 4.95 -17.22 10.52
C PHE A 32 4.61 -16.85 9.08
N GLY A 33 4.43 -15.54 8.83
CA GLY A 33 4.08 -15.03 7.50
C GLY A 33 2.60 -15.09 7.11
N GLU A 34 1.72 -15.66 7.96
CA GLU A 34 0.28 -15.77 7.66
C GLU A 34 -0.37 -14.42 7.33
N ALA A 35 -0.07 -13.37 8.12
CA ALA A 35 -0.62 -12.04 7.89
C ALA A 35 -0.18 -11.43 6.55
N VAL A 36 1.09 -11.62 6.16
CA VAL A 36 1.61 -11.12 4.88
C VAL A 36 1.03 -11.91 3.71
N ASN A 37 0.94 -13.23 3.84
CA ASN A 37 0.33 -14.09 2.83
C ASN A 37 -1.16 -13.76 2.63
N MET A 38 -1.89 -13.48 3.72
CA MET A 38 -3.28 -13.04 3.68
C MET A 38 -3.41 -11.67 2.99
N ALA A 39 -2.60 -10.69 3.38
CA ALA A 39 -2.60 -9.38 2.74
C ALA A 39 -2.28 -9.48 1.25
N LYS A 40 -1.29 -10.30 0.89
CA LYS A 40 -0.93 -10.57 -0.51
C LYS A 40 -2.10 -11.18 -1.28
N ALA A 41 -2.79 -12.18 -0.71
CA ALA A 41 -3.95 -12.79 -1.33
C ALA A 41 -5.08 -11.77 -1.56
N GLN A 42 -5.33 -10.88 -0.59
CA GLN A 42 -6.32 -9.81 -0.71
C GLN A 42 -5.95 -8.73 -1.72
N GLN A 43 -4.65 -8.46 -1.90
CA GLN A 43 -4.14 -7.44 -2.83
C GLN A 43 -3.88 -8.00 -4.23
N THR A 44 -3.92 -9.32 -4.42
CA THR A 44 -3.71 -9.95 -5.73
C THR A 44 -4.98 -9.83 -6.56
N ILE A 45 -4.95 -8.96 -7.57
CA ILE A 45 -6.11 -8.66 -8.43
C ILE A 45 -6.51 -9.89 -9.28
N ASN A 46 -5.52 -10.61 -9.81
CA ASN A 46 -5.74 -11.82 -10.60
C ASN A 46 -4.74 -12.91 -10.20
N PRO A 47 -5.13 -13.88 -9.36
CA PRO A 47 -4.27 -15.00 -8.96
C PRO A 47 -3.83 -15.90 -10.12
N GLU A 48 -4.64 -15.99 -11.17
CA GLU A 48 -4.41 -16.87 -12.33
C GLU A 48 -3.71 -16.15 -13.49
N ALA A 49 -3.22 -14.93 -13.28
CA ALA A 49 -2.62 -14.09 -14.34
C ALA A 49 -1.43 -14.75 -15.06
N SER A 50 -0.74 -15.70 -14.44
CA SER A 50 0.36 -16.44 -15.07
C SER A 50 -0.10 -17.54 -16.03
N GLN A 51 -1.35 -17.98 -15.93
CA GLN A 51 -1.96 -19.00 -16.79
C GLN A 51 -2.73 -18.36 -17.94
N ASP A 52 -3.09 -17.08 -17.80
CA ASP A 52 -3.72 -16.29 -18.84
C ASP A 52 -2.69 -15.90 -19.91
N MET A 53 -2.92 -16.40 -21.13
CA MET A 53 -2.10 -16.11 -22.31
C MET A 53 -2.69 -14.98 -23.15
N ASP A 54 -3.86 -14.44 -22.77
CA ASP A 54 -4.45 -13.33 -23.49
C ASP A 54 -3.53 -12.10 -23.38
N PRO A 55 -3.26 -11.42 -24.51
CA PRO A 55 -2.45 -10.22 -24.48
C PRO A 55 -3.16 -9.15 -23.66
N VAL A 56 -2.44 -8.50 -22.75
CA VAL A 56 -2.98 -7.39 -21.94
C VAL A 56 -3.46 -6.29 -22.89
N THR A 57 -4.78 -6.13 -23.03
CA THR A 57 -5.41 -5.10 -23.89
C THR A 57 -5.44 -3.75 -23.19
N GLY A 58 -4.30 -3.31 -22.66
CA GLY A 58 -4.12 -2.02 -22.00
C GLY A 58 -3.92 -0.88 -22.99
N ILE A 59 -3.67 0.32 -22.44
CA ILE A 59 -3.19 1.46 -23.21
C ILE A 59 -1.81 1.14 -23.80
N ASP A 60 -1.56 1.53 -25.06
CA ASP A 60 -0.23 1.34 -25.65
C ASP A 60 0.81 2.18 -24.89
N GLY A 61 2.05 1.68 -24.80
CA GLY A 61 3.08 2.32 -23.98
C GLY A 61 3.39 3.76 -24.38
N LYS A 62 3.20 4.12 -25.66
CA LYS A 62 3.41 5.49 -26.14
C LYS A 62 2.28 6.41 -25.68
N ALA A 63 1.02 6.00 -25.83
CA ALA A 63 -0.12 6.76 -25.32
C ALA A 63 -0.09 6.88 -23.79
N ALA A 64 0.35 5.84 -23.07
CA ALA A 64 0.52 5.89 -21.61
C ALA A 64 1.53 6.95 -21.20
N LYS A 65 2.70 6.98 -21.85
CA LYS A 65 3.73 7.99 -21.63
C LYS A 65 3.21 9.40 -21.91
N GLU A 66 2.62 9.59 -23.09
CA GLU A 66 2.07 10.87 -23.53
C GLU A 66 0.94 11.40 -22.63
N GLY A 67 0.14 10.51 -22.06
CA GLY A 67 -0.88 10.84 -21.07
C GLY A 67 -0.27 11.30 -19.75
N MET A 68 0.74 10.59 -19.24
CA MET A 68 1.42 10.97 -18.00
C MET A 68 2.20 12.28 -18.17
N ASP A 69 2.85 12.49 -19.31
CA ASP A 69 3.55 13.74 -19.62
C ASP A 69 2.57 14.93 -19.62
N ARG A 70 1.40 14.81 -20.28
CA ARG A 70 0.33 15.83 -20.22
C ARG A 70 -0.17 16.09 -18.81
N TYR A 71 -0.37 15.03 -18.01
CA TYR A 71 -0.76 15.18 -16.61
C TYR A 71 0.26 16.01 -15.84
N HIS A 72 1.55 15.72 -15.96
CA HIS A 72 2.61 16.51 -15.33
C HIS A 72 2.67 17.96 -15.84
N GLU A 73 2.55 18.19 -17.15
CA GLU A 73 2.56 19.54 -17.73
C GLU A 73 1.36 20.39 -17.28
N SER A 74 0.20 19.77 -17.00
CA SER A 74 -0.99 20.47 -16.50
C SER A 74 -0.78 21.15 -15.14
N PHE A 75 0.19 20.68 -14.34
CA PHE A 75 0.56 21.32 -13.08
C PHE A 75 1.61 22.42 -13.25
N LYS A 76 2.30 22.46 -14.40
CA LYS A 76 3.31 23.50 -14.72
C LYS A 76 2.67 24.70 -15.41
N THR A 77 1.62 24.47 -16.19
CA THR A 77 0.94 25.52 -16.96
C THR A 77 -0.44 25.76 -16.36
N PRO A 78 -0.73 26.93 -15.76
CA PRO A 78 -2.10 27.28 -15.39
C PRO A 78 -3.00 27.09 -16.61
N PRO A 79 -4.14 26.38 -16.51
CA PRO A 79 -5.03 26.23 -17.65
C PRO A 79 -5.40 27.62 -18.15
N SER A 80 -5.07 27.91 -19.40
CA SER A 80 -5.43 29.19 -20.04
C SER A 80 -6.94 29.34 -19.94
N THR A 81 -7.39 30.33 -19.16
CA THR A 81 -8.79 30.78 -19.16
C THR A 81 -9.02 31.50 -20.49
N ALA A 82 -9.13 30.74 -21.57
CA ALA A 82 -9.68 31.22 -22.80
C ALA A 82 -11.15 31.57 -22.49
N ASN A 83 -11.40 32.86 -22.22
CA ASN A 83 -12.73 33.45 -22.21
C ASN A 83 -13.27 33.39 -23.65
N ILE A 84 -13.72 32.21 -24.05
CA ILE A 84 -14.41 32.01 -25.32
C ILE A 84 -15.85 32.45 -25.07
N LEU A 85 -16.26 33.55 -25.70
CA LEU A 85 -17.60 33.87 -26.21
C LEU A 85 -17.59 35.30 -26.78
N THR A 86 -16.96 35.51 -27.94
CA THR A 86 -17.28 36.66 -28.80
C THR A 86 -18.03 36.13 -30.01
N ILE A 87 -19.35 36.03 -29.88
CA ILE A 87 -20.25 35.87 -31.02
C ILE A 87 -20.42 37.28 -31.60
N ASP A 88 -19.63 37.60 -32.63
CA ASP A 88 -19.88 38.79 -33.43
C ASP A 88 -21.01 38.47 -34.42
N VAL A 89 -22.23 38.82 -34.04
CA VAL A 89 -23.44 38.68 -34.88
C VAL A 89 -23.94 40.04 -35.35
N LEU A 90 -23.06 40.97 -35.74
CA LEU A 90 -23.51 42.23 -36.35
C LEU A 90 -22.73 42.55 -37.64
N GLY A 91 -22.72 41.59 -38.55
CA GLY A 91 -22.69 41.88 -39.99
C GLY A 91 -24.03 42.47 -40.44
N GLY A 92 -24.29 43.73 -40.09
CA GLY A 92 -25.45 44.50 -40.53
C GLY A 92 -25.10 45.35 -41.74
N GLY A 93 -25.42 44.87 -42.95
CA GLY A 93 -25.27 45.64 -44.17
C GLY A 93 -26.23 46.83 -44.22
N LYS A 94 -25.67 48.02 -44.42
CA LYS A 94 -25.93 48.98 -45.51
C LYS A 94 -25.08 50.22 -45.30
#